data_AF-D7BL48-F1
#
_entry.id   AF-D7BL48-F1
#
_cell.length_a   1.000
_cell.length_b   1.000
_cell.length_c   1.000
_cell.angle_alpha   90.00
_cell.angle_beta   90.00
_cell.angle_gamma   90.00
#
_symmetry.space_group_name_H-M   'P 1'
#
loop_
_entity.id
_entity.type
_entity.pdbx_description
1 polymer ?
#
loop_
_entity_poly.entity_id
_entity_poly.type
_entity_poly.pdbx_seq_one_letter_code
_entity_poly.pdbx_strand_id
1 'polypeptide(L)'
;MALEVRVPREVTAYQPRVLFGMSWRQLGVAAVAAPLIATSFAVCYLAGYENLGVVIVTLLSVPAVALGWVRPMGVPFEKYFSYAWDWHQGKKVFVFEQDLMEEENGRQKSSRKSCPPEAGN
;
A
#
# COMPACT_ATOMS: atom_id res chain seq x y z
N MET A 1 18.93 6.66 24.88
CA MET A 1 19.69 6.64 23.62
C MET A 1 19.14 5.52 22.76
N ALA A 2 18.69 5.80 21.54
CA ALA A 2 18.12 4.79 20.65
C ALA A 2 19.23 4.23 19.73
N LEU A 3 19.41 2.92 19.75
CA LEU A 3 20.31 2.22 18.83
C LEU A 3 19.58 2.02 17.49
N GLU A 4 19.95 2.81 16.48
CA GLU A 4 19.52 2.62 15.10
C GLU A 4 20.36 1.50 14.46
N VAL A 5 19.71 0.41 14.05
CA VAL A 5 20.34 -0.68 13.29
C VAL A 5 19.72 -0.73 11.90
N ARG A 6 20.56 -0.60 10.87
CA ARG A 6 20.13 -0.69 9.46
C ARG A 6 19.91 -2.15 9.08
N VAL A 7 18.65 -2.54 8.91
CA VAL A 7 18.29 -3.88 8.46
C VAL A 7 18.51 -3.98 6.94
N PRO A 8 19.29 -4.96 6.45
CA PRO A 8 19.53 -5.14 5.03
C PRO A 8 18.25 -5.54 4.28
N ARG A 9 18.13 -5.06 3.03
CA ARG A 9 16.96 -5.22 2.14
C ARG A 9 16.59 -6.69 1.89
N GLU A 10 17.57 -7.57 1.90
CA GLU A 10 17.43 -9.01 1.67
C GLU A 10 16.66 -9.72 2.79
N VAL A 11 16.79 -9.24 4.04
CA VAL A 11 16.03 -9.76 5.18
C VAL A 11 14.58 -9.29 5.12
N THR A 12 14.36 -8.02 4.75
CA THR A 12 13.01 -7.45 4.68
C THR A 12 12.22 -7.87 3.43
N ALA A 13 12.90 -8.24 2.35
CA ALA A 13 12.29 -8.71 1.12
C ALA A 13 12.00 -10.22 1.10
N TYR A 14 12.51 -10.98 2.08
CA TYR A 14 12.30 -12.42 2.15
C TYR A 14 10.82 -12.76 2.30
N GLN A 15 10.32 -13.67 1.46
CA GLN A 15 9.00 -14.25 1.59
C GLN A 15 9.04 -15.75 1.45
N PRO A 16 8.24 -16.49 2.24
CA PRO A 16 8.11 -17.93 2.07
C PRO A 16 7.53 -18.23 0.69
N ARG A 17 8.29 -18.99 -0.10
CA ARG A 17 7.82 -19.61 -1.34
C ARG A 17 7.34 -21.01 -0.97
N VAL A 18 6.05 -21.25 -1.14
CA VAL A 18 5.37 -22.41 -0.54
C VAL A 18 5.25 -23.53 -1.57
N LEU A 19 4.77 -23.19 -2.76
CA LEU A 19 4.49 -24.14 -3.83
C LEU A 19 4.99 -23.56 -5.15
N PHE A 20 5.82 -24.30 -5.89
CA PHE A 20 6.35 -23.90 -7.21
C PHE A 20 7.00 -22.51 -7.25
N GLY A 21 7.62 -22.05 -6.15
CA GLY A 21 8.21 -20.71 -6.11
C GLY A 21 7.20 -19.57 -5.96
N MET A 22 5.91 -19.86 -5.71
CA MET A 22 4.87 -18.87 -5.49
C MET A 22 4.65 -18.60 -3.99
N SER A 23 4.28 -17.36 -3.66
CA SER A 23 3.86 -17.00 -2.31
C SER A 23 2.42 -17.48 -2.04
N TRP A 24 2.02 -17.57 -0.77
CA TRP A 24 0.63 -17.85 -0.38
C TRP A 24 -0.39 -16.91 -1.05
N ARG A 25 -0.03 -15.65 -1.24
CA ARG A 25 -0.87 -14.64 -1.90
C ARG A 25 -1.08 -14.98 -3.37
N GLN A 26 0.00 -15.34 -4.07
CA GLN A 26 -0.07 -15.75 -5.47
C GLN A 26 -0.90 -17.01 -5.65
N LEU A 27 -0.80 -17.96 -4.73
CA LEU A 27 -1.66 -19.15 -4.73
C LEU A 27 -3.12 -18.80 -4.52
N GLY A 28 -3.46 -17.94 -3.55
CA GLY A 28 -4.84 -17.51 -3.33
C GLY A 28 -5.44 -16.80 -4.55
N VAL A 29 -4.69 -15.87 -5.15
CA VAL A 29 -5.12 -15.16 -6.36
C VAL A 29 -5.26 -16.11 -7.54
N ALA A 30 -4.29 -17.01 -7.76
CA ALA A 30 -4.34 -17.98 -8.84
C ALA A 30 -5.52 -18.95 -8.69
N ALA A 31 -5.80 -19.41 -7.46
CA ALA A 31 -6.92 -20.31 -7.17
C ALA A 31 -8.28 -19.69 -7.48
N VAL A 32 -8.43 -18.37 -7.37
CA VAL A 32 -9.67 -17.66 -7.71
C VAL A 32 -9.70 -17.23 -9.17
N ALA A 33 -8.59 -16.69 -9.69
CA ALA A 33 -8.51 -16.16 -11.04
C ALA A 33 -8.57 -17.25 -12.11
N ALA A 34 -7.90 -18.40 -11.89
CA ALA A 34 -7.88 -19.49 -12.86
C ALA A 34 -9.29 -20.02 -13.21
N PRO A 35 -10.16 -20.38 -12.24
CA PRO A 35 -11.51 -20.84 -12.58
C PRO A 35 -12.38 -19.75 -13.20
N LEU A 36 -12.22 -18.48 -12.79
CA LEU A 36 -12.96 -17.37 -13.40
C LEU A 36 -12.58 -17.15 -14.87
N ILE A 37 -11.28 -17.21 -15.18
CA ILE A 37 -10.79 -17.08 -16.56
C ILE A 37 -11.21 -18.29 -17.40
N ALA A 38 -11.12 -19.51 -16.84
CA ALA A 38 -11.50 -20.73 -17.54
C ALA A 38 -13.01 -20.77 -17.84
N THR A 39 -13.85 -20.40 -16.87
CA THR A 39 -15.32 -20.40 -17.05
C THR A 39 -15.76 -19.31 -18.02
N SER A 40 -15.20 -18.10 -17.93
CA SER A 40 -15.52 -17.02 -18.88
C SER A 40 -15.12 -17.38 -20.32
N PHE A 41 -13.95 -18.00 -20.52
CA PHE A 41 -13.56 -18.50 -21.84
C PHE A 41 -14.49 -19.61 -22.34
N ALA A 42 -14.79 -20.60 -21.50
CA ALA A 42 -15.66 -21.72 -21.86
C ALA A 42 -17.07 -21.26 -22.27
N VAL A 43 -17.65 -20.29 -21.56
CA VAL A 43 -18.96 -19.72 -21.90
C VAL A 43 -18.91 -18.99 -23.26
N CYS A 44 -17.90 -18.17 -23.51
CA CYS A 44 -17.75 -17.49 -24.80
C CYS A 44 -17.50 -18.46 -25.96
N TYR A 45 -16.75 -19.54 -25.71
CA TYR A 45 -16.50 -20.58 -26.70
C TYR A 45 -17.79 -21.32 -27.07
N LEU A 46 -18.58 -21.73 -26.08
CA LEU A 46 -19.88 -22.38 -26.29
C LEU A 46 -20.89 -21.47 -26.99
N ALA A 47 -20.79 -20.16 -26.79
CA ALA A 47 -21.65 -19.16 -27.44
C ALA A 47 -21.19 -18.77 -28.86
N GLY A 48 -20.05 -19.29 -29.35
CA GLY A 48 -19.51 -18.97 -30.67
C GLY A 48 -18.86 -17.58 -30.78
N TYR A 49 -18.62 -16.90 -29.66
CA TYR A 49 -18.02 -15.57 -29.61
C TYR A 49 -16.53 -15.62 -29.24
N GLU A 50 -15.72 -16.28 -30.06
CA GLU A 50 -14.30 -16.51 -29.76
C GLU A 50 -13.51 -15.20 -29.60
N ASN A 51 -13.74 -14.22 -30.47
CA ASN A 51 -13.07 -12.91 -30.42
C ASN A 51 -13.40 -12.14 -29.12
N LEU A 52 -14.65 -12.17 -28.68
CA LEU A 52 -15.05 -11.53 -27.41
C LEU A 52 -14.49 -12.30 -26.20
N GLY A 53 -14.44 -13.63 -26.28
CA GLY A 53 -13.87 -14.47 -25.23
C GLY A 53 -12.41 -14.11 -24.93
N VAL A 54 -11.59 -13.93 -25.97
CA VAL A 54 -10.19 -13.51 -25.81
C VAL A 54 -10.07 -12.12 -25.17
N VAL A 55 -10.91 -11.16 -25.58
CA VAL A 55 -10.92 -9.81 -24.99
C VAL A 55 -11.29 -9.85 -23.51
N ILE A 56 -12.33 -10.60 -23.16
CA ILE A 56 -12.81 -10.74 -21.78
C ILE A 56 -11.75 -11.41 -20.90
N VAL A 57 -11.15 -12.50 -21.37
CA VAL A 57 -10.06 -13.21 -20.67
C VAL A 57 -8.87 -12.30 -20.47
N THR A 58 -8.50 -11.51 -21.48
CA THR A 58 -7.39 -10.55 -21.37
C THR A 58 -7.71 -9.49 -20.31
N LEU A 59 -8.92 -8.92 -20.35
CA LEU A 59 -9.36 -7.91 -19.38
C LEU A 59 -9.38 -8.44 -17.94
N LEU A 60 -9.74 -9.71 -17.73
CA LEU A 60 -9.75 -10.37 -16.41
C LEU A 60 -8.36 -10.77 -15.94
N SER A 61 -7.49 -11.22 -16.85
CA SER A 61 -6.15 -11.71 -16.51
C SER A 61 -5.20 -10.59 -16.07
N VAL A 62 -5.27 -9.41 -16.71
CA VAL A 62 -4.42 -8.25 -16.37
C VAL A 62 -4.51 -7.84 -14.89
N PRO A 63 -5.69 -7.56 -14.31
CA PRO A 63 -5.81 -7.21 -12.90
C PRO A 63 -5.48 -8.39 -11.99
N ALA A 64 -5.79 -9.63 -12.37
CA ALA A 64 -5.44 -10.81 -11.57
C ALA A 64 -3.92 -10.97 -11.43
N VAL A 65 -3.19 -10.83 -12.54
CA VAL A 65 -1.72 -10.86 -12.53
C VAL A 65 -1.15 -9.68 -11.75
N ALA A 66 -1.74 -8.49 -11.90
CA ALA A 66 -1.34 -7.31 -11.14
C ALA A 66 -1.44 -7.53 -9.62
N LEU A 67 -2.58 -8.04 -9.15
CA LEU A 67 -2.81 -8.34 -7.73
C LEU A 67 -1.85 -9.41 -7.17
N GLY A 68 -1.55 -10.44 -7.97
CA GLY A 68 -0.70 -11.55 -7.55
C GLY A 68 0.80 -11.23 -7.58
N TRP A 69 1.28 -10.51 -8.60
CA TRP A 69 2.72 -10.38 -8.87
C TRP A 69 3.27 -8.96 -8.78
N VAL A 70 2.46 -7.92 -8.97
CA VAL A 70 2.96 -6.54 -8.98
C VAL A 70 3.22 -6.06 -7.54
N ARG A 71 4.41 -5.52 -7.31
CA ARG A 71 4.86 -4.98 -6.01
C ARG A 71 5.51 -3.62 -6.21
N PRO A 72 4.74 -2.53 -6.30
CA PRO A 72 5.33 -1.21 -6.33
C PRO A 72 6.05 -1.00 -4.98
N MET A 73 7.34 -0.67 -5.00
CA MET A 73 8.16 -0.43 -3.81
C MET A 73 8.32 -1.60 -2.82
N GLY A 74 8.04 -2.84 -3.23
CA GLY A 74 8.19 -4.02 -2.37
C GLY A 74 7.05 -4.23 -1.36
N VAL A 75 6.02 -3.38 -1.38
CA VAL A 75 4.80 -3.59 -0.59
C VAL A 75 3.81 -4.49 -1.35
N PRO A 76 2.98 -5.27 -0.63
CA PRO A 76 1.87 -6.00 -1.26
C PRO A 76 0.89 -5.02 -1.91
N PHE A 77 0.41 -5.35 -3.11
CA PHE A 77 -0.50 -4.49 -3.86
C PHE A 77 -1.75 -4.08 -3.06
N GLU A 78 -2.26 -4.95 -2.18
CA GLU A 78 -3.41 -4.64 -1.31
C GLU A 78 -3.14 -3.42 -0.42
N LYS A 79 -1.97 -3.37 0.22
CA LYS A 79 -1.58 -2.22 1.05
C LYS A 79 -1.31 -0.98 0.21
N TYR A 80 -0.63 -1.17 -0.93
CA TYR A 80 -0.39 -0.06 -1.85
C TYR A 80 -1.70 0.57 -2.33
N PHE A 81 -2.70 -0.25 -2.66
CA PHE A 81 -4.01 0.20 -3.08
C PHE A 81 -4.71 0.98 -1.96
N SER A 82 -4.68 0.49 -0.72
CA SER A 82 -5.20 1.26 0.42
C SER A 82 -4.52 2.61 0.57
N TYR A 83 -3.18 2.67 0.48
CA TYR A 83 -2.47 3.95 0.55
C TYR A 83 -2.78 4.89 -0.61
N ALA A 84 -2.88 4.35 -1.83
CA ALA A 84 -3.25 5.14 -3.00
C ALA A 84 -4.68 5.69 -2.86
N TRP A 85 -5.60 4.86 -2.36
CA TRP A 85 -6.98 5.24 -2.10
C TRP A 85 -7.08 6.32 -1.02
N ASP A 86 -6.41 6.11 0.11
CA ASP A 86 -6.33 7.09 1.20
C ASP A 86 -5.64 8.38 0.76
N TRP A 87 -4.67 8.31 -0.15
CA TRP A 87 -4.05 9.49 -0.75
C TRP A 87 -5.01 10.26 -1.67
N HIS A 88 -5.83 9.54 -2.43
CA HIS A 88 -6.84 10.15 -3.30
C HIS A 88 -8.04 10.73 -2.52
N GLN A 89 -8.41 10.12 -1.39
CA GLN A 89 -9.52 10.58 -0.54
C GLN A 89 -9.09 11.49 0.61
N GLY A 90 -7.81 11.46 0.96
CA GLY A 90 -7.26 12.19 2.09
C GLY A 90 -7.34 13.69 1.87
N LYS A 91 -7.83 14.41 2.88
CA LYS A 91 -7.68 15.85 2.93
C LYS A 91 -6.19 16.16 2.95
N LYS A 92 -5.69 16.84 1.91
CA LYS A 92 -4.34 17.38 1.89
C LYS A 92 -4.26 18.48 2.94
N VAL A 93 -3.89 18.12 4.16
CA VAL A 93 -3.62 19.09 5.22
C VAL A 93 -2.24 19.65 4.94
N PHE A 94 -2.22 20.81 4.28
CA PHE A 94 -1.02 21.62 4.16
C PHE A 94 -0.84 22.34 5.49
N VAL A 95 0.15 21.92 6.28
CA VAL A 95 0.57 22.67 7.46
C VAL A 95 1.52 23.75 6.96
N PHE A 96 1.10 25.01 7.06
CA PHE A 96 1.96 26.12 6.67
C PHE A 96 2.94 26.41 7.79
N GLU A 97 4.17 26.76 7.42
CA GLU A 97 5.27 26.97 8.38
C GLU A 97 4.97 28.11 9.39
N GLN A 98 4.06 29.02 9.02
CA GLN A 98 3.57 30.10 9.88
C GLN A 98 2.79 29.55 11.10
N ASP A 99 1.97 28.52 10.91
CA ASP A 99 1.15 27.93 11.98
C ASP A 99 2.04 27.21 13.01
N LEU A 100 3.14 26.58 12.55
CA LEU A 100 4.12 25.93 13.42
C LEU A 100 4.89 26.93 14.28
N MET A 101 5.25 28.09 13.71
CA MET A 101 5.93 29.16 14.46
C MET A 101 5.00 29.78 15.52
N GLU A 102 3.70 29.86 15.26
CA GLU A 102 2.73 30.42 16.18
C GLU A 102 2.46 29.49 17.38
N GLU A 103 2.39 28.18 17.15
CA GLU A 103 2.32 27.16 18.22
C GLU A 103 3.58 27.13 19.10
N GLU A 104 4.77 27.15 18.48
CA GLU A 104 6.05 27.19 19.21
C GLU A 104 6.17 28.45 20.08
N ASN A 105 5.83 29.63 19.53
CA ASN A 105 5.88 30.90 20.25
C ASN A 105 4.87 30.96 21.41
N GLY A 106 3.68 30.37 21.23
CA GLY A 106 2.68 30.19 22.29
C GLY A 106 3.17 29.28 23.41
N ARG A 107 3.82 28.16 23.06
CA ARG A 107 4.41 27.21 24.01
C ARG A 107 5.57 27.85 24.80
N GLN A 108 6.38 28.68 24.15
CA GLN A 108 7.51 29.39 24.76
C GLN A 108 7.05 30.50 25.73
N LYS A 109 5.98 31.24 25.40
CA LYS A 109 5.34 32.20 26.32
C LYS A 109 4.73 31.53 27.54
N SER A 110 4.12 30.36 27.38
CA SER A 110 3.58 29.56 28.49
C SER A 110 4.71 29.09 29.42
N SER A 111 5.80 28.56 28.85
CA SER A 111 6.98 28.14 29.61
C SER A 111 7.69 29.29 30.34
N ARG A 112 7.67 30.52 29.78
CA ARG A 112 8.17 31.72 30.48
C ARG A 112 7.27 32.17 31.63
N LYS A 113 5.96 31.92 31.58
CA LYS A 113 5.04 32.23 32.67
C LYS A 113 5.12 31.23 33.82
N SER A 114 5.54 29.98 33.56
CA SER A 114 5.63 28.94 34.59
C SER A 114 6.90 29.01 35.45
N CYS A 115 7.97 29.66 34.99
CA CYS A 115 9.10 30.03 35.85
C CYS A 115 8.96 31.50 36.27
N PRO A 116 8.46 31.80 37.47
CA PRO A 116 8.60 33.16 38.01
C PRO A 116 10.10 33.48 38.12
N PRO A 117 10.52 34.72 37.81
CA PRO A 117 11.89 35.14 38.05
C PRO A 117 12.18 34.95 39.55
N GLU A 118 13.19 34.16 39.89
CA GLU A 118 13.69 34.13 41.27
C GLU A 118 14.04 35.57 41.66
N ALA A 119 13.31 36.08 42.64
CA ALA A 119 13.55 37.38 43.24
C ALA A 119 14.90 37.31 43.95
N GLY A 120 15.95 37.74 43.26
CA GLY A 120 17.27 37.95 43.84
C GLY A 120 17.22 39.07 44.87
N ASN A 121 17.62 38.75 46.10
CA ASN A 121 18.00 39.70 47.15
C ASN A 121 19.31 40.42 46.78
#